data_AF-A0A918JLY5-F1
#
_entry.id   AF-A0A918JLY5-F1
#
_cell.length_a   1.000
_cell.length_b   1.000
_cell.length_c   1.000
_cell.angle_alpha   90.00
_cell.angle_beta   90.00
_cell.angle_gamma   90.00
#
_symmetry.space_group_name_H-M   'P 1'
#
loop_
_entity.id
_entity.type
_entity.pdbx_description
1 polymer ?
#
loop_
_entity_poly.entity_id
_entity_poly.type
_entity_poly.pdbx_seq_one_letter_code
_entity_poly.pdbx_strand_id
1 'polypeptide(L)'
;MFTEYGCVDCHAVKGIDATQREAYRLSQPIVLGGKNTRVKTYAELVTSIINPSHKLSRRYPVSLTSKDGESRMPNMNDVLTVSDLIDIVAFLQPKYEVVPYRTSEYRLYQLRIPDEKARD
;
A
#
# COMPACT_ATOMS: atom_id res chain seq x y z
N MET A 1 0.97 -20.15 5.37
CA MET A 1 1.95 -19.17 5.86
C MET A 1 1.42 -17.75 6.07
N PHE A 2 0.94 -17.01 5.05
CA PHE A 2 0.40 -15.65 5.28
C PHE A 2 -0.79 -15.62 6.27
N THR A 3 -1.65 -16.62 6.20
CA THR A 3 -2.76 -16.84 7.15
C THR A 3 -2.27 -17.37 8.49
N GLU A 4 -1.36 -18.35 8.48
CA GLU A 4 -0.78 -18.97 9.68
C GLU A 4 -0.11 -17.96 10.62
N TYR A 5 0.56 -16.94 10.07
CA TYR A 5 1.16 -15.87 10.88
C TYR A 5 0.18 -14.73 11.24
N GLY A 6 -1.12 -14.93 11.01
CA GLY A 6 -2.15 -13.94 11.33
C GLY A 6 -2.08 -12.65 10.52
N CYS A 7 -1.37 -12.63 9.37
CA CYS A 7 -1.26 -11.40 8.57
C CYS A 7 -2.63 -10.91 8.07
N VAL A 8 -3.58 -11.82 7.91
CA VAL A 8 -4.97 -11.53 7.50
C VAL A 8 -5.76 -10.72 8.53
N ASP A 9 -5.39 -10.76 9.81
CA ASP A 9 -6.09 -10.00 10.88
C ASP A 9 -6.08 -8.49 10.63
N CYS A 10 -5.03 -8.01 9.97
CA CYS A 10 -4.87 -6.60 9.59
C CYS A 10 -4.94 -6.39 8.08
N HIS A 11 -4.52 -7.35 7.26
CA HIS A 11 -4.37 -7.18 5.82
C HIS A 11 -5.45 -7.88 5.01
N ALA A 12 -5.72 -7.36 3.81
CA ALA A 12 -6.55 -8.01 2.81
C ALA A 12 -5.73 -8.18 1.52
N VAL A 13 -5.77 -9.37 0.94
CA VAL A 13 -5.09 -9.69 -0.33
C VAL A 13 -6.10 -10.34 -1.26
N LYS A 14 -6.08 -9.96 -2.54
CA LYS A 14 -6.96 -10.58 -3.54
C LYS A 14 -6.74 -12.11 -3.60
N GLY A 15 -7.82 -12.86 -3.40
CA GLY A 15 -7.80 -14.32 -3.43
C GLY A 15 -7.59 -15.00 -2.07
N ILE A 16 -7.49 -14.23 -0.97
CA ILE A 16 -7.58 -14.76 0.39
C ILE A 16 -8.96 -14.39 0.95
N ASP A 17 -9.64 -15.37 1.56
CA ASP A 17 -10.93 -15.15 2.18
C ASP A 17 -10.79 -14.34 3.49
N ALA A 18 -11.68 -13.37 3.67
CA ALA A 18 -11.80 -12.57 4.88
C ALA A 18 -12.25 -13.39 6.10
N THR A 19 -12.90 -14.55 5.89
CA THR A 19 -13.34 -15.46 6.97
C THR A 19 -12.18 -16.12 7.71
N GLN A 20 -10.97 -16.08 7.14
CA GLN A 20 -9.75 -16.62 7.76
C GLN A 20 -9.16 -15.70 8.84
N ARG A 21 -9.80 -14.56 9.12
CA ARG A 21 -9.41 -13.68 10.23
C ARG A 21 -9.81 -14.30 11.55
N GLU A 22 -8.83 -14.49 12.43
CA GLU A 22 -9.08 -14.92 13.79
C GLU A 22 -9.37 -13.71 14.69
N ALA A 23 -8.76 -12.56 14.39
CA ALA A 23 -8.99 -11.32 15.11
C ALA A 23 -9.20 -10.12 14.17
N TYR A 24 -10.29 -9.39 14.36
CA TYR A 24 -10.52 -8.10 13.71
C TYR A 24 -9.76 -7.00 14.45
N ARG A 25 -8.48 -6.79 14.08
CA ARG A 25 -7.63 -5.78 14.75
C ARG A 25 -7.85 -4.36 14.23
N LEU A 26 -8.44 -4.23 13.04
CA LEU A 26 -8.73 -2.96 12.38
C LEU A 26 -10.19 -2.91 11.94
N SER A 27 -10.80 -1.72 11.97
CA SER A 27 -12.15 -1.50 11.44
C SER A 27 -12.22 -1.68 9.92
N GLN A 28 -11.12 -1.40 9.21
CA GLN A 28 -10.94 -1.68 7.80
C GLN A 28 -9.57 -2.31 7.57
N PRO A 29 -9.49 -3.44 6.83
CA PRO A 29 -8.22 -4.08 6.57
C PRO A 29 -7.38 -3.28 5.57
N ILE A 30 -6.07 -3.33 5.74
CA ILE A 30 -5.11 -2.72 4.82
C ILE A 30 -4.99 -3.61 3.60
N VAL A 31 -5.45 -3.12 2.46
CA VAL A 31 -5.35 -3.85 1.19
C VAL A 31 -3.91 -3.89 0.70
N LEU A 32 -3.38 -5.09 0.45
CA LEU A 32 -2.10 -5.34 -0.21
C LEU A 32 -2.33 -5.84 -1.64
N GLY A 33 -1.39 -5.51 -2.52
CA GLY A 33 -1.50 -5.77 -3.96
C GLY A 33 -2.33 -4.71 -4.69
N GLY A 34 -2.85 -5.09 -5.85
CA GLY A 34 -3.66 -4.24 -6.72
C GLY A 34 -2.83 -3.35 -7.64
N LYS A 35 -3.53 -2.41 -8.28
CA LYS A 35 -2.96 -1.52 -9.28
C LYS A 35 -2.16 -0.40 -8.63
N ASN A 36 -0.92 -0.23 -9.04
CA ASN A 36 -0.03 0.83 -8.56
C ASN A 36 0.70 1.48 -9.74
N THR A 37 0.98 2.77 -9.65
CA THR A 37 1.75 3.50 -10.67
C THR A 37 3.25 3.28 -10.53
N ARG A 38 3.67 2.66 -9.42
CA ARG A 38 5.05 2.29 -9.13
C ARG A 38 5.18 0.80 -8.95
N VAL A 39 6.30 0.25 -9.44
CA VAL A 39 6.71 -1.13 -9.18
C VAL A 39 6.89 -1.31 -7.68
N LYS A 40 6.22 -2.32 -7.10
CA LYS A 40 6.54 -2.80 -5.76
C LYS A 40 7.64 -3.82 -5.83
N THR A 41 8.80 -3.45 -5.28
CA THR A 41 9.99 -4.30 -5.34
C THR A 41 10.03 -5.28 -4.17
N TYR A 42 10.75 -6.38 -4.37
CA TYR A 42 11.07 -7.34 -3.31
C TYR A 42 11.62 -6.65 -2.05
N ALA A 43 12.62 -5.78 -2.24
CA ALA A 43 13.25 -5.05 -1.14
C ALA A 43 12.26 -4.16 -0.39
N GLU A 44 11.34 -3.47 -1.09
CA GLU A 44 10.31 -2.68 -0.42
C GLU A 44 9.38 -3.54 0.43
N LEU A 45 8.97 -4.72 -0.05
CA LEU A 45 8.10 -5.63 0.67
C LEU A 45 8.80 -6.21 1.90
N VAL A 46 10.04 -6.67 1.75
CA VAL A 46 10.88 -7.14 2.86
C VAL A 46 11.04 -6.06 3.92
N THR A 47 11.42 -4.83 3.52
CA THR A 47 11.58 -3.71 4.46
C THR A 47 10.28 -3.39 5.20
N SER A 48 9.13 -3.45 4.51
CA SER A 48 7.84 -3.19 5.14
C SER A 48 7.42 -4.24 6.17
N ILE A 49 7.92 -5.48 6.07
CA ILE A 49 7.65 -6.54 7.06
C ILE A 49 8.62 -6.41 8.25
N ILE A 50 9.92 -6.23 7.99
CA ILE A 50 10.94 -6.19 9.05
C ILE A 50 10.95 -4.88 9.85
N ASN A 51 10.49 -3.79 9.22
CA ASN A 51 10.38 -2.46 9.84
C ASN A 51 9.07 -1.78 9.41
N PRO A 52 7.93 -2.15 10.03
CA PRO A 52 6.61 -1.65 9.65
C PRO A 52 6.45 -0.13 9.79
N SER A 53 7.22 0.52 10.67
CA SER A 53 7.17 1.97 10.88
C SER A 53 7.91 2.78 9.80
N HIS A 54 8.83 2.18 9.05
CA HIS A 54 9.75 2.89 8.13
C HIS A 54 9.08 3.77 7.07
N LYS A 55 7.85 3.42 6.63
CA LYS A 55 7.10 4.17 5.60
C LYS A 55 5.83 4.83 6.13
N LEU A 56 5.59 4.79 7.44
CA LEU A 56 4.45 5.48 8.03
C LEU A 56 4.80 6.95 8.26
N SER A 57 4.10 7.83 7.56
CA SER A 57 4.17 9.26 7.89
C SER A 57 3.34 9.55 9.15
N ARG A 58 3.69 10.59 9.91
CA ARG A 58 2.94 11.03 11.09
C ARG A 58 1.47 11.40 10.81
N ARG A 59 1.07 11.54 9.54
CA ARG A 59 -0.30 11.84 9.12
C ARG A 59 -1.17 10.59 8.92
N TYR A 60 -0.64 9.38 9.14
CA TYR A 60 -1.45 8.17 9.07
C TYR A 60 -2.52 8.13 10.18
N PRO A 61 -3.65 7.44 9.95
CA PRO A 61 -4.72 7.34 10.93
C PRO A 61 -4.25 6.73 12.25
N VAL A 62 -4.75 7.26 13.38
CA VAL A 62 -4.49 6.74 14.73
C VAL A 62 -4.92 5.27 14.93
N SER A 63 -5.73 4.73 14.02
CA SER A 63 -6.09 3.31 14.00
C SER A 63 -4.95 2.42 13.55
N LEU A 64 -3.96 2.95 12.83
CA LEU A 64 -2.80 2.22 12.30
C LEU A 64 -1.50 2.53 13.06
N THR A 65 -1.47 3.62 13.82
CA THR A 65 -0.29 4.08 14.55
C THR A 65 -0.52 4.16 16.07
N SER A 66 0.57 4.07 16.83
CA SER A 66 0.60 4.35 18.27
C SER A 66 0.57 5.86 18.53
N LYS A 67 0.49 6.27 19.81
CA LYS A 67 0.58 7.69 20.19
C LYS A 67 1.91 8.33 19.77
N ASP A 68 2.97 7.53 19.71
CA ASP A 68 4.32 7.96 19.35
C ASP A 68 4.57 7.91 17.83
N GLY A 69 3.57 7.48 17.05
CA GLY A 69 3.64 7.40 15.59
C GLY A 69 4.18 6.08 15.04
N GLU A 70 4.40 5.08 15.90
CA GLU A 70 4.87 3.75 15.51
C GLU A 70 3.75 2.89 14.93
N SER A 71 4.08 1.96 14.03
CA SER A 71 3.10 1.02 13.48
C SER A 71 2.46 0.15 14.56
N ARG A 72 1.16 -0.12 14.42
CA ARG A 72 0.47 -1.16 15.21
C ARG A 72 0.67 -2.58 14.67
N MET A 73 1.31 -2.73 13.51
CA MET A 73 1.71 -4.03 13.00
C MET A 73 2.72 -4.65 13.99
N PRO A 74 2.49 -5.88 14.47
CA PRO A 74 3.44 -6.56 15.34
C PRO A 74 4.81 -6.69 14.67
N ASN A 75 5.87 -6.64 15.47
CA ASN A 75 7.20 -6.99 14.99
C ASN A 75 7.24 -8.49 14.69
N MET A 76 7.50 -8.84 13.44
CA MET A 76 7.51 -10.23 12.96
C MET A 76 8.93 -10.84 12.93
N ASN A 77 9.98 -10.07 13.26
CA ASN A 77 11.38 -10.49 13.12
C ASN A 77 11.75 -11.66 14.04
N ASP A 78 11.12 -11.75 15.22
CA ASP A 78 11.36 -12.82 16.18
C ASP A 78 10.43 -14.03 15.95
N VAL A 79 9.50 -13.92 14.99
CA VAL A 79 8.44 -14.91 14.72
C VAL A 79 8.66 -15.61 13.38
N LEU A 80 9.07 -14.87 12.35
CA LEU A 80 9.30 -15.38 11.01
C LEU A 80 10.74 -15.87 10.87
N THR A 81 10.94 -17.04 10.26
CA THR A 81 12.26 -17.39 9.73
C THR A 81 12.53 -16.61 8.44
N VAL A 82 13.80 -16.61 7.99
CA VAL A 82 14.16 -16.00 6.71
C VAL A 82 13.41 -16.66 5.55
N SER A 83 13.20 -17.98 5.60
CA SER A 83 12.42 -18.71 4.60
C SER A 83 10.97 -18.24 4.58
N ASP A 84 10.34 -18.07 5.75
CA ASP A 84 8.97 -17.57 5.83
C ASP A 84 8.86 -16.13 5.33
N LEU A 85 9.86 -15.29 5.61
CA LEU A 85 9.85 -13.94 5.05
C LEU A 85 9.92 -13.96 3.52
N ILE A 86 10.78 -14.80 2.93
CA ILE A 86 10.91 -14.96 1.47
C ILE A 86 9.59 -15.46 0.88
N ASP A 87 8.98 -16.48 1.48
CA ASP A 87 7.76 -17.11 0.97
C ASP A 87 6.54 -16.16 1.05
N ILE A 88 6.42 -15.33 2.10
CA ILE A 88 5.39 -14.28 2.18
C ILE A 88 5.61 -13.27 1.05
N VAL A 89 6.84 -12.82 0.83
CA VAL A 89 7.12 -11.81 -0.18
C VAL A 89 6.91 -12.38 -1.59
N ALA A 90 7.33 -13.61 -1.84
CA ALA A 90 7.08 -14.32 -3.10
C ALA A 90 5.58 -14.48 -3.38
N PHE A 91 4.78 -14.72 -2.34
CA PHE A 91 3.32 -14.75 -2.44
C PHE A 91 2.71 -13.37 -2.77
N LEU A 92 3.21 -12.29 -2.14
CA LEU A 92 2.66 -10.94 -2.27
C LEU A 92 3.06 -10.24 -3.58
N GLN A 93 4.29 -10.41 -4.03
CA GLN A 93 4.84 -9.69 -5.18
C GLN A 93 3.98 -9.79 -6.46
N PRO A 94 3.49 -10.98 -6.90
CA PRO A 94 2.66 -11.09 -8.10
C PRO A 94 1.25 -10.49 -7.93
N LYS A 95 0.85 -10.09 -6.72
CA LYS A 95 -0.44 -9.43 -6.46
C LYS A 95 -0.42 -7.95 -6.81
N TYR A 96 0.75 -7.38 -7.09
CA TYR A 96 0.90 -5.98 -7.51
C TYR A 96 0.95 -5.88 -9.04
N GLU A 97 0.07 -5.05 -9.59
CA GLU A 97 0.00 -4.76 -11.02
C GLU A 97 0.47 -3.33 -11.25
N VAL A 98 1.45 -3.14 -12.13
CA VAL A 98 1.94 -1.81 -12.48
C VAL A 98 1.05 -1.25 -13.60
N VAL A 99 0.43 -0.11 -13.33
CA VAL A 99 -0.40 0.61 -14.31
C VAL A 99 0.22 1.95 -14.67
N PRO A 100 0.13 2.39 -15.94
CA PRO A 100 0.65 3.70 -16.34
C PRO A 100 0.04 4.84 -15.52
N TYR A 101 0.87 5.78 -15.10
CA TYR A 101 0.39 7.01 -14.47
C TYR A 101 -0.38 7.84 -15.50
N ARG A 102 -1.64 8.19 -15.19
CA ARG A 102 -2.40 9.16 -15.99
C ARG A 102 -1.93 10.55 -15.63
N THR A 103 -1.21 11.20 -16.54
CA THR A 103 -0.87 12.61 -16.41
C THR A 103 -2.13 13.46 -16.48
N SER A 104 -2.21 14.52 -15.66
CA SER A 104 -3.26 15.52 -15.82
C SER A 104 -3.14 16.14 -17.22
N GLU A 105 -4.22 16.19 -17.97
CA GLU A 105 -4.25 17.01 -19.18
C GLU A 105 -4.21 18.48 -18.74
N TYR A 106 -3.03 19.08 -18.83
CA TYR A 106 -2.88 20.51 -18.63
C TYR A 106 -3.58 21.17 -19.81
N ARG A 107 -4.80 21.69 -19.59
CA ARG A 107 -5.43 22.61 -20.55
C ARG A 107 -4.54 23.84 -20.60
N LEU A 108 -3.63 23.87 -21.56
CA LEU A 108 -2.98 25.12 -21.96
C LEU A 108 -4.13 26.11 -22.19
N TYR A 109 -4.10 27.22 -21.46
CA TYR A 109 -5.07 28.31 -21.62
C TYR A 109 -5.29 28.50 -23.12
N GLN A 110 -6.54 28.35 -23.57
CA GLN A 110 -6.93 28.84 -24.88
C GLN A 110 -6.58 30.32 -24.85
N LEU A 111 -5.46 30.69 -25.46
CA LEU A 111 -5.09 32.08 -25.67
C LEU A 111 -6.28 32.68 -26.40
N ARG A 112 -7.06 33.49 -25.70
CA ARG A 112 -8.13 34.27 -26.29
C ARG A 112 -7.44 35.24 -27.24
N ILE A 113 -7.30 34.84 -28.50
CA ILE A 113 -6.89 35.74 -29.57
C ILE A 113 -7.98 36.82 -29.60
N PRO A 114 -7.67 38.09 -29.29
CA PRO A 114 -8.66 39.15 -29.39
C PRO A 114 -9.15 39.19 -30.84
N ASP A 115 -10.47 39.19 -31.03
CA ASP A 115 -11.08 39.28 -32.34
C ASP A 115 -10.62 40.59 -33.01
N GLU A 116 -10.06 40.50 -34.22
CA GLU A 116 -9.47 41.62 -34.95
C GLU A 116 -10.53 42.65 -35.41
N LYS A 117 -11.81 42.39 -35.16
CA LYS A 117 -12.97 43.21 -35.53
C LYS A 117 -13.40 44.21 -34.47
N ALA A 118 -12.45 44.93 -33.87
CA ALA A 118 -12.73 46.12 -33.04
C ALA A 118 -11.98 47.35 -33.55
N ARG A 119 -11.83 47.46 -34.87
CA ARG A 119 -11.35 48.65 -35.57
C ARG A 119 -12.21 48.84 -36.81
N ASP A 120 -13.35 49.48 -36.63
CA ASP A 120 -14.05 50.31 -37.62
C ASP A 120 -15.04 51.22 -36.87
#